data_AF-A0A8X7TTX1-F1
#
_entry.id   AF-A0A8X7TTX1-F1
#
_cell.length_a   1.000
_cell.length_b   1.000
_cell.length_c   1.000
_cell.angle_alpha   90.00
_cell.angle_beta   90.00
_cell.angle_gamma   90.00
#
_symmetry.space_group_name_H-M   'P 1'
#
loop_
_entity.id
_entity.type
_entity.pdbx_description
1 polymer ?
#
loop_
_entity_poly.entity_id
_entity_poly.type
_entity_poly.pdbx_seq_one_letter_code
_entity_poly.pdbx_strand_id
1 'polypeptide(L)'
;MEFSSQDDDFGGDFSAANASRAASGSKRSFGDLEDDEDDDIFGSKKVIITTGGSCPGVATAMILSLREVFLNPVPSCLLFFNELESATAEILKWKSAFQNESFIPAGKSPEPRFLIDYIQNLKSSERSLKEQVVGNCKEKRSFRHCTICKREQEMAELKSAVRDLKSQLKPASMQARRLLLDPAIHEEFSRLKNLVEEKDKKVKELQDSLTAFTFTPLSLKGKMLMEKCKTLQEENEEIGHQAAEGKIHELAMKLSMQKSQNAELRKQFEGLYKHMEELTNDVERSNETVIILQDKLEEKDKELERVKKGMEVVVSDVAEKKDDGEDKDPKYSALQKTFNSIQFER
;
A
#
# COMPACT_ATOMS: atom_id res chain seq x y z
N MET A 1 -15.74 23.10 -12.18
CA MET A 1 -16.53 22.10 -12.91
C MET A 1 -16.63 20.89 -12.01
N GLU A 2 -17.67 20.85 -11.18
CA GLU A 2 -18.07 19.64 -10.45
C GLU A 2 -18.73 18.69 -11.44
N PHE A 3 -18.32 17.42 -11.42
CA PHE A 3 -19.01 16.34 -12.13
C PHE A 3 -19.69 15.47 -11.09
N SER A 4 -21.02 15.56 -11.07
CA SER A 4 -21.93 14.73 -10.30
C SER A 4 -21.76 13.26 -10.68
N SER A 5 -21.56 12.40 -9.67
CA SER A 5 -21.67 10.95 -9.81
C SER A 5 -23.14 10.58 -9.71
N GLN A 6 -23.65 9.91 -10.73
CA GLN A 6 -25.02 9.42 -10.79
C GLN A 6 -24.95 7.90 -10.72
N ASP A 7 -25.40 7.37 -9.59
CA ASP A 7 -25.50 5.95 -9.30
C ASP A 7 -26.68 5.36 -10.09
N ASP A 8 -26.39 4.49 -11.05
CA ASP A 8 -27.40 3.61 -11.66
C ASP A 8 -27.34 2.23 -11.00
N ASP A 9 -28.25 2.05 -10.06
CA ASP A 9 -28.63 0.80 -9.42
C ASP A 9 -29.44 -0.07 -10.39
N PHE A 10 -28.90 -1.26 -10.73
CA PHE A 10 -29.72 -2.34 -11.31
C PHE A 10 -29.20 -3.71 -10.85
N GLY A 11 -29.29 -3.96 -9.54
CA GLY A 11 -29.11 -5.27 -8.93
C GLY A 11 -30.43 -6.03 -8.80
N GLY A 12 -30.88 -6.70 -9.87
CA GLY A 12 -32.00 -7.64 -9.82
C GLY A 12 -31.55 -9.03 -9.36
N ASP A 13 -31.72 -9.34 -8.08
CA ASP A 13 -31.59 -10.69 -7.55
C ASP A 13 -32.96 -11.39 -7.56
N PHE A 14 -33.07 -12.52 -8.25
CA PHE A 14 -34.22 -13.42 -8.11
C PHE A 14 -33.74 -14.82 -7.77
N SER A 15 -33.92 -15.13 -6.48
CA SER A 15 -33.84 -16.46 -5.92
C SER A 15 -34.82 -17.43 -6.59
N ALA A 16 -34.31 -18.60 -6.94
CA ALA A 16 -35.07 -19.73 -7.42
C ALA A 16 -35.84 -20.41 -6.26
N ALA A 17 -37.14 -20.60 -6.42
CA ALA A 17 -37.90 -21.64 -5.73
C ALA A 17 -38.98 -22.21 -6.66
N ASN A 18 -38.92 -23.53 -6.83
CA ASN A 18 -39.82 -24.40 -7.58
C ASN A 18 -41.29 -24.29 -7.11
N ALA A 19 -42.25 -24.33 -8.04
CA ALA A 19 -43.31 -25.36 -8.07
C ALA A 19 -44.31 -25.21 -9.25
N SER A 20 -44.52 -26.36 -9.91
CA SER A 20 -45.75 -26.81 -10.57
C SER A 20 -46.09 -26.39 -12.02
N ARG A 21 -45.79 -27.32 -12.94
CA ARG A 21 -46.73 -27.97 -13.89
C ARG A 21 -47.80 -27.10 -14.58
N ALA A 22 -47.70 -26.98 -15.91
CA ALA A 22 -48.67 -27.52 -16.88
C ALA A 22 -48.32 -27.20 -18.35
N ALA A 23 -48.45 -28.24 -19.16
CA ALA A 23 -48.56 -28.37 -20.63
C ALA A 23 -48.62 -27.12 -21.53
N SER A 24 -47.82 -27.13 -22.62
CA SER A 24 -48.32 -27.36 -23.99
C SER A 24 -47.18 -27.17 -24.99
N GLY A 25 -46.66 -28.27 -25.53
CA GLY A 25 -45.66 -28.26 -26.58
C GLY A 25 -46.31 -28.32 -27.95
N SER A 26 -46.07 -27.32 -28.80
CA SER A 26 -46.35 -27.40 -30.23
C SER A 26 -45.08 -27.01 -30.99
N LYS A 27 -44.27 -28.03 -31.33
CA LYS A 27 -43.18 -27.94 -32.30
C LYS A 27 -43.76 -28.16 -33.69
N ARG A 28 -43.59 -27.17 -34.57
CA ARG A 28 -43.83 -27.32 -36.00
C ARG A 28 -42.50 -27.67 -36.64
N SER A 29 -42.37 -28.92 -37.08
CA SER A 29 -41.22 -29.41 -37.84
C SER A 29 -41.59 -29.51 -39.31
N PHE A 30 -40.61 -29.14 -40.12
CA PHE A 30 -40.53 -29.23 -41.57
C PHE A 30 -41.15 -30.50 -42.17
N GLY A 31 -41.86 -30.30 -43.28
CA GLY A 31 -42.15 -31.31 -44.30
C GLY A 31 -41.85 -30.68 -45.64
N ASP A 32 -40.62 -30.87 -46.10
CA ASP A 32 -40.19 -30.79 -47.48
C ASP A 32 -40.50 -32.16 -48.11
N LEU A 33 -41.13 -32.16 -49.29
CA LEU A 33 -40.87 -33.11 -50.37
C LEU A 33 -41.74 -32.72 -51.57
N GLU A 34 -41.02 -32.52 -52.65
CA GLU A 34 -41.42 -32.15 -54.00
C GLU A 34 -42.09 -33.32 -54.76
N ASP A 35 -42.50 -32.95 -55.96
CA ASP A 35 -42.72 -33.73 -57.17
C ASP A 35 -44.04 -34.50 -57.37
N ASP A 36 -44.74 -33.96 -58.37
CA ASP A 36 -45.28 -34.64 -59.54
C ASP A 36 -46.24 -35.80 -59.30
N GLU A 37 -47.51 -35.58 -59.64
CA GLU A 37 -48.08 -36.20 -60.85
C GLU A 37 -49.19 -35.29 -61.39
N ASP A 38 -49.09 -34.98 -62.69
CA ASP A 38 -50.21 -34.62 -63.54
C ASP A 38 -51.33 -35.67 -63.37
N ASP A 39 -52.60 -35.24 -63.30
CA ASP A 39 -53.70 -35.88 -64.02
C ASP A 39 -55.06 -35.21 -63.71
N ASP A 40 -55.66 -34.66 -64.77
CA ASP A 40 -57.09 -34.59 -65.03
C ASP A 40 -58.06 -34.08 -63.95
N ILE A 41 -58.22 -32.74 -63.91
CA ILE A 41 -59.33 -32.06 -63.21
C ILE A 41 -60.67 -32.07 -63.99
N PHE A 42 -60.84 -33.03 -64.92
CA PHE A 42 -62.15 -33.38 -65.48
C PHE A 42 -62.79 -34.48 -64.64
N GLY A 43 -63.63 -34.07 -63.70
CA GLY A 43 -64.48 -34.96 -62.92
C GLY A 43 -65.49 -35.72 -63.79
N SER A 44 -65.01 -36.79 -64.45
CA SER A 44 -65.83 -37.81 -65.07
C SER A 44 -66.51 -38.62 -63.96
N LYS A 45 -67.70 -38.18 -63.53
CA LYS A 45 -68.62 -39.04 -62.78
C LYS A 45 -69.17 -40.11 -63.73
N LYS A 46 -68.38 -41.18 -63.85
CA LYS A 46 -68.80 -42.50 -64.35
C LYS A 46 -69.81 -43.06 -63.35
N VAL A 47 -71.09 -42.71 -63.51
CA VAL A 47 -72.17 -43.40 -62.84
C VAL A 47 -72.35 -44.74 -63.53
N ILE A 48 -72.17 -45.77 -62.72
CA ILE A 48 -72.28 -47.19 -62.99
C ILE A 48 -73.54 -47.46 -63.82
N ILE A 49 -73.36 -47.98 -65.04
CA ILE A 49 -74.41 -48.71 -65.75
C ILE A 49 -74.57 -50.03 -65.00
N THR A 50 -75.44 -50.05 -63.99
CA THR A 50 -75.97 -51.31 -63.48
C THR A 50 -76.99 -51.79 -64.50
N THR A 51 -76.56 -52.68 -65.38
CA THR A 51 -77.45 -53.62 -66.04
C THR A 51 -78.25 -54.37 -64.97
N GLY A 52 -79.58 -54.24 -65.00
CA GLY A 52 -80.50 -55.11 -64.26
C GLY A 52 -81.38 -54.37 -63.26
N GLY A 53 -82.67 -54.23 -63.60
CA GLY A 53 -83.73 -53.84 -62.68
C GLY A 53 -84.48 -52.59 -63.11
N SER A 54 -85.54 -52.76 -63.89
CA SER A 54 -86.54 -51.72 -64.13
C SER A 54 -87.21 -51.35 -62.80
N CYS A 55 -86.85 -50.20 -62.23
CA CYS A 55 -87.57 -49.59 -61.12
C CYS A 55 -88.67 -48.67 -61.71
N PRO A 56 -89.97 -48.91 -61.43
CA PRO A 56 -91.11 -48.21 -62.08
C PRO A 56 -91.16 -46.68 -61.93
N GLY A 57 -90.37 -46.07 -61.03
CA GLY A 57 -90.43 -44.62 -60.74
C GLY A 57 -89.76 -43.70 -61.77
N VAL A 58 -88.65 -44.13 -62.39
CA VAL A 58 -87.84 -43.24 -63.26
C VAL A 58 -88.48 -43.05 -64.64
N ALA A 59 -89.00 -44.12 -65.23
CA ALA A 59 -89.71 -44.05 -66.51
C ALA A 59 -91.01 -43.21 -66.38
N THR A 60 -91.71 -43.33 -65.25
CA THR A 60 -92.92 -42.57 -64.98
C THR A 60 -92.64 -41.06 -64.85
N ALA A 61 -91.55 -40.68 -64.17
CA ALA A 61 -91.15 -39.27 -64.07
C ALA A 61 -90.84 -38.67 -65.45
N MET A 62 -90.10 -39.38 -66.30
CA MET A 62 -89.73 -38.89 -67.64
C MET A 62 -90.95 -38.76 -68.57
N ILE A 63 -91.89 -39.71 -68.51
CA ILE A 63 -93.14 -39.66 -69.28
C ILE A 63 -94.02 -38.48 -68.84
N LEU A 64 -94.07 -38.17 -67.54
CA LEU A 64 -94.80 -37.03 -67.02
C LEU A 64 -94.16 -35.70 -67.48
N SER A 65 -92.84 -35.58 -67.42
CA SER A 65 -92.13 -34.38 -67.92
C SER A 65 -92.36 -34.15 -69.42
N LEU A 66 -92.33 -35.21 -70.23
CA LEU A 66 -92.59 -35.11 -71.67
C LEU A 66 -94.06 -34.79 -71.98
N ARG A 67 -95.01 -35.31 -71.20
CA ARG A 67 -96.43 -34.94 -71.31
C ARG A 67 -96.69 -33.49 -70.94
N GLU A 68 -96.04 -32.98 -69.90
CA GLU A 68 -96.17 -31.59 -69.45
C GLU A 68 -95.68 -30.60 -70.53
N VAL A 69 -94.58 -30.93 -71.21
CA VAL A 69 -94.05 -30.15 -72.34
C VAL A 69 -94.97 -30.21 -73.57
N PHE A 70 -95.62 -31.36 -73.83
CA PHE A 70 -96.55 -31.50 -74.96
C PHE A 70 -97.93 -30.88 -74.73
N LEU A 71 -98.42 -30.83 -73.48
CA LEU A 71 -99.74 -30.26 -73.15
C LEU A 71 -99.72 -28.72 -73.06
N ASN A 72 -98.57 -28.07 -72.90
CA ASN A 72 -98.45 -26.60 -72.82
C ASN A 72 -97.40 -26.03 -73.80
N PRO A 73 -97.69 -25.98 -75.11
CA PRO A 73 -96.75 -25.46 -76.13
C PRO A 73 -96.58 -23.92 -76.13
N VAL A 74 -97.55 -23.18 -75.59
CA VAL A 74 -97.59 -21.70 -75.59
C VAL A 74 -96.45 -21.05 -74.78
N PRO A 75 -96.18 -21.46 -73.51
CA PRO A 75 -95.09 -20.85 -72.73
C PRO A 75 -93.70 -21.06 -73.35
N SER A 76 -93.45 -22.21 -73.99
CA SER A 76 -92.16 -22.49 -74.65
C SER A 76 -91.91 -21.56 -75.85
N CYS A 77 -92.94 -21.30 -76.68
CA CYS A 77 -92.82 -20.34 -77.78
C CYS A 77 -92.57 -18.90 -77.29
N LEU A 78 -93.22 -18.49 -76.19
CA LEU A 78 -93.02 -17.15 -75.63
C LEU A 78 -91.59 -16.94 -75.10
N LEU A 79 -90.98 -17.99 -74.53
CA LEU A 79 -89.57 -17.94 -74.11
C LEU A 79 -88.63 -17.71 -75.31
N PHE A 80 -88.84 -18.43 -76.42
CA PHE A 80 -88.03 -18.23 -77.63
C PHE A 80 -88.19 -16.83 -78.26
N PHE A 81 -89.40 -16.27 -78.23
CA PHE A 81 -89.63 -14.89 -78.70
C PHE A 81 -88.90 -13.86 -77.84
N ASN A 82 -88.96 -14.00 -76.51
CA ASN A 82 -88.22 -13.13 -75.59
C ASN A 82 -86.71 -13.27 -75.76
N GLU A 83 -86.22 -14.49 -75.99
CA GLU A 83 -84.80 -14.75 -76.26
C GLU A 83 -84.36 -14.12 -77.59
N LEU A 84 -85.19 -14.20 -78.63
CA LEU A 84 -84.93 -13.55 -79.92
C LEU A 84 -84.95 -12.01 -79.80
N GLU A 85 -85.90 -11.45 -79.07
CA GLU A 85 -85.98 -10.00 -78.83
C GLU A 85 -84.78 -9.52 -78.01
N SER A 86 -84.38 -10.27 -76.98
CA SER A 86 -83.18 -10.02 -76.20
C SER A 86 -81.92 -10.06 -77.06
N ALA A 87 -81.78 -11.08 -77.93
CA ALA A 87 -80.67 -11.18 -78.86
C ALA A 87 -80.67 -10.02 -79.88
N THR A 88 -81.84 -9.57 -80.33
CA THR A 88 -81.97 -8.44 -81.26
C THR A 88 -81.58 -7.11 -80.60
N ALA A 89 -82.00 -6.90 -79.35
CA ALA A 89 -81.61 -5.75 -78.55
C ALA A 89 -80.09 -5.76 -78.28
N GLU A 90 -79.51 -6.93 -78.05
CA GLU A 90 -78.06 -7.10 -77.89
C GLU A 90 -77.30 -6.74 -79.18
N ILE A 91 -77.77 -7.21 -80.34
CA ILE A 91 -77.17 -6.87 -81.64
C ILE A 91 -77.20 -5.35 -81.88
N LEU A 92 -78.32 -4.69 -81.59
CA LEU A 92 -78.45 -3.23 -81.72
C LEU A 92 -77.51 -2.48 -80.76
N LYS A 93 -77.37 -2.97 -79.52
CA LYS A 93 -76.41 -2.44 -78.54
C LYS A 93 -74.98 -2.53 -79.06
N TRP A 94 -74.57 -3.71 -79.56
CA TRP A 94 -73.24 -3.89 -80.15
C TRP A 94 -73.05 -2.96 -81.34
N LYS A 95 -74.02 -2.87 -82.25
CA LYS A 95 -73.96 -1.98 -83.41
C LYS A 95 -73.77 -0.50 -83.01
N SER A 96 -74.48 -0.04 -81.98
CA SER A 96 -74.30 1.32 -81.46
C SER A 96 -72.93 1.52 -80.82
N ALA A 97 -72.41 0.53 -80.09
CA ALA A 97 -71.07 0.60 -79.50
C ALA A 97 -70.00 0.72 -80.59
N PHE A 98 -70.06 -0.12 -81.63
CA PHE A 98 -69.14 -0.07 -82.76
C PHE A 98 -69.19 1.25 -83.54
N GLN A 99 -70.34 1.94 -83.56
CA GLN A 99 -70.47 3.24 -84.24
C GLN A 99 -69.97 4.42 -83.41
N ASN A 100 -70.06 4.31 -82.08
CA ASN A 100 -69.72 5.41 -81.16
C ASN A 100 -68.28 5.35 -80.66
N GLU A 101 -67.58 4.22 -80.80
CA GLU A 101 -66.20 4.05 -80.34
C GLU A 101 -65.15 4.53 -81.34
N SER A 102 -64.05 5.07 -80.79
CA SER A 102 -62.97 5.73 -81.53
C SER A 102 -61.92 4.79 -82.16
N PHE A 103 -62.07 3.46 -82.02
CA PHE A 103 -61.10 2.50 -82.57
C PHE A 103 -61.20 2.33 -84.09
N ILE A 104 -62.23 2.90 -84.73
CA ILE A 104 -62.36 2.93 -86.20
C ILE A 104 -61.80 4.27 -86.70
N PRO A 105 -60.73 4.26 -87.53
CA PRO A 105 -60.23 5.48 -88.15
C PRO A 105 -61.32 6.16 -88.98
N ALA A 106 -61.42 7.50 -88.88
CA ALA A 106 -62.46 8.28 -89.57
C ALA A 106 -62.49 7.94 -91.07
N GLY A 107 -63.67 7.49 -91.55
CA GLY A 107 -63.90 7.17 -92.97
C GLY A 107 -63.73 5.70 -93.37
N LYS A 108 -63.46 4.77 -92.45
CA LYS A 108 -63.47 3.32 -92.73
C LYS A 108 -64.78 2.68 -92.23
N SER A 109 -65.33 1.76 -93.03
CA SER A 109 -66.42 0.86 -92.62
C SER A 109 -65.90 -0.12 -91.55
N PRO A 110 -66.69 -0.46 -90.50
CA PRO A 110 -66.39 -1.56 -89.59
C PRO A 110 -66.45 -2.90 -90.34
N GLU A 111 -65.44 -3.20 -91.13
CA GLU A 111 -65.32 -4.48 -91.79
C GLU A 111 -64.91 -5.54 -90.74
N PRO A 112 -65.64 -6.67 -90.64
CA PRO A 112 -65.42 -7.66 -89.58
C PRO A 112 -63.96 -8.12 -89.43
N ARG A 113 -63.22 -8.23 -90.54
CA ARG A 113 -61.81 -8.65 -90.54
C ARG A 113 -60.90 -7.66 -89.83
N PHE A 114 -61.07 -6.36 -90.06
CA PHE A 114 -60.25 -5.32 -89.43
C PHE A 114 -60.45 -5.31 -87.90
N LEU A 115 -61.68 -5.49 -87.44
CA LEU A 115 -61.99 -5.57 -86.01
C LEU A 115 -61.39 -6.81 -85.37
N ILE A 116 -61.47 -7.95 -86.07
CA ILE A 116 -60.87 -9.20 -85.61
C ILE A 116 -59.34 -9.06 -85.50
N ASP A 117 -58.67 -8.50 -86.51
CA ASP A 117 -57.23 -8.29 -86.49
C ASP A 117 -56.81 -7.30 -85.40
N TYR A 118 -57.56 -6.21 -85.20
CA TYR A 118 -57.31 -5.23 -84.13
C TYR A 118 -57.47 -5.86 -82.74
N ILE A 119 -58.54 -6.62 -82.52
CA ILE A 119 -58.76 -7.37 -81.27
C ILE A 119 -57.66 -8.40 -81.06
N GLN A 120 -57.22 -9.11 -82.11
CA GLN A 120 -56.14 -10.08 -82.02
C GLN A 120 -54.81 -9.42 -81.68
N ASN A 121 -54.51 -8.29 -82.30
CA ASN A 121 -53.32 -7.49 -82.01
C ASN A 121 -53.36 -6.94 -80.58
N LEU A 122 -54.48 -6.39 -80.12
CA LEU A 122 -54.67 -5.95 -78.73
C LEU A 122 -54.51 -7.10 -77.74
N LYS A 123 -55.10 -8.27 -78.02
CA LYS A 123 -54.93 -9.47 -77.18
C LYS A 123 -53.48 -9.94 -77.14
N SER A 124 -52.74 -9.80 -78.25
CA SER A 124 -51.33 -10.16 -78.30
C SER A 124 -50.44 -9.17 -77.53
N SER A 125 -50.71 -7.86 -77.65
CA SER A 125 -49.98 -6.83 -76.92
C SER A 125 -50.29 -6.85 -75.42
N GLU A 126 -51.54 -7.14 -75.03
CA GLU A 126 -51.92 -7.38 -73.64
C GLU A 126 -51.18 -8.58 -73.06
N ARG A 127 -51.13 -9.71 -73.80
CA ARG A 127 -50.37 -10.90 -73.39
C ARG A 127 -48.89 -10.60 -73.23
N SER A 128 -48.28 -9.91 -74.18
CA SER A 128 -46.87 -9.52 -74.14
C SER A 128 -46.56 -8.58 -72.96
N LEU A 129 -47.40 -7.56 -72.71
CA LEU A 129 -47.20 -6.65 -71.58
C LEU A 129 -47.37 -7.36 -70.24
N LYS A 130 -48.37 -8.25 -70.12
CA LYS A 130 -48.54 -9.09 -68.92
C LYS A 130 -47.31 -9.95 -68.66
N GLU A 131 -46.77 -10.59 -69.69
CA GLU A 131 -45.56 -11.40 -69.58
C GLU A 131 -44.34 -10.56 -69.19
N GLN A 132 -44.17 -9.37 -69.77
CA GLN A 132 -43.10 -8.44 -69.41
C GLN A 132 -43.20 -7.96 -67.95
N VAL A 133 -44.41 -7.63 -67.47
CA VAL A 133 -44.65 -7.23 -66.08
C VAL A 133 -44.38 -8.40 -65.13
N VAL A 134 -44.85 -9.61 -65.46
CA VAL A 134 -44.59 -10.81 -64.65
C VAL A 134 -43.10 -11.14 -64.63
N GLY A 135 -42.41 -11.06 -65.76
CA GLY A 135 -40.95 -11.25 -65.87
C GLY A 135 -40.18 -10.26 -65.00
N ASN A 136 -40.45 -8.96 -65.17
CA ASN A 136 -39.84 -7.89 -64.38
C ASN A 136 -40.14 -8.05 -62.87
N CYS A 137 -41.35 -8.47 -62.52
CA CYS A 137 -41.73 -8.74 -61.13
C CYS A 137 -40.99 -9.95 -60.56
N LYS A 138 -40.79 -11.02 -61.33
CA LYS A 138 -40.04 -12.22 -60.94
C LYS A 138 -38.55 -11.90 -60.78
N GLU A 139 -37.96 -11.17 -61.71
CA GLU A 139 -36.56 -10.76 -61.66
C GLU A 139 -36.28 -9.88 -60.43
N LYS A 140 -37.10 -8.84 -60.20
CA LYS A 140 -36.99 -7.99 -59.00
C LYS A 140 -37.19 -8.77 -57.71
N ARG A 141 -38.02 -9.81 -57.71
CA ARG A 141 -38.20 -10.70 -56.54
C ARG A 141 -36.96 -11.58 -56.33
N SER A 142 -36.43 -12.20 -57.39
CA SER A 142 -35.22 -13.01 -57.34
C SER A 142 -34.00 -12.22 -56.85
N PHE A 143 -33.80 -11.01 -57.38
CA PHE A 143 -32.72 -10.12 -56.93
C PHE A 143 -32.83 -9.80 -55.43
N ARG A 144 -34.03 -9.46 -54.95
CA ARG A 144 -34.28 -9.19 -53.53
C ARG A 144 -34.02 -10.42 -52.68
N HIS A 145 -34.50 -11.58 -53.10
CA HIS A 145 -34.28 -12.85 -52.39
C HIS A 145 -32.78 -13.17 -52.30
N CYS A 146 -32.04 -13.12 -53.40
CA CYS A 146 -30.59 -13.32 -53.41
C CYS A 146 -29.85 -12.34 -52.48
N THR A 147 -30.27 -11.08 -52.45
CA THR A 147 -29.67 -10.06 -51.57
C THR A 147 -29.94 -10.36 -50.10
N ILE A 148 -31.15 -10.83 -49.77
CA ILE A 148 -31.52 -11.23 -48.40
C ILE A 148 -30.69 -12.45 -47.98
N CYS A 149 -30.61 -13.50 -48.81
CA CYS A 149 -29.82 -14.69 -48.51
C CYS A 149 -28.33 -14.36 -48.28
N LYS A 150 -27.75 -13.45 -49.06
CA LYS A 150 -26.36 -12.99 -48.85
C LYS A 150 -26.18 -12.32 -47.49
N ARG A 151 -27.10 -11.42 -47.10
CA ARG A 151 -27.04 -10.79 -45.77
C ARG A 151 -27.24 -11.79 -44.63
N GLU A 152 -28.12 -12.78 -44.81
CA GLU A 152 -28.33 -13.83 -43.82
C GLU A 152 -27.09 -14.71 -43.65
N GLN A 153 -26.41 -15.04 -44.74
CA GLN A 153 -25.13 -15.75 -44.74
C GLN A 153 -24.06 -14.93 -44.00
N GLU A 154 -23.88 -13.65 -44.34
CA GLU A 154 -22.92 -12.76 -43.66
C GLU A 154 -23.24 -12.65 -42.15
N MET A 155 -24.51 -12.55 -41.76
CA MET A 155 -24.92 -12.55 -40.36
C MET A 155 -24.58 -13.88 -39.65
N ALA A 156 -24.72 -15.02 -40.33
CA ALA A 156 -24.38 -16.33 -39.78
C ALA A 156 -22.86 -16.47 -39.56
N GLU A 157 -22.05 -16.01 -40.52
CA GLU A 157 -20.59 -15.97 -40.44
C GLU A 157 -20.11 -15.06 -39.31
N LEU A 158 -20.64 -13.83 -39.21
CA LEU A 158 -20.35 -12.91 -38.12
C LEU A 158 -20.74 -13.48 -36.76
N LYS A 159 -21.91 -14.12 -36.64
CA LYS A 159 -22.32 -14.83 -35.41
C LYS A 159 -21.35 -15.95 -35.04
N SER A 160 -20.82 -16.69 -36.04
CA SER A 160 -19.81 -17.72 -35.79
C SER A 160 -18.50 -17.11 -35.30
N ALA A 161 -17.99 -16.09 -35.99
CA ALA A 161 -16.77 -15.39 -35.61
C ALA A 161 -16.86 -14.83 -34.18
N VAL A 162 -18.01 -14.27 -33.78
CA VAL A 162 -18.23 -13.80 -32.40
C VAL A 162 -18.18 -14.95 -31.40
N ARG A 163 -18.79 -16.12 -31.71
CA ARG A 163 -18.72 -17.30 -30.83
C ARG A 163 -17.28 -17.78 -30.69
N ASP A 164 -16.52 -17.83 -31.78
CA ASP A 164 -15.13 -18.28 -31.79
C ASP A 164 -14.23 -17.31 -31.01
N LEU A 165 -14.34 -16.00 -31.23
CA LEU A 165 -13.61 -14.98 -30.46
C LEU A 165 -13.96 -15.04 -28.97
N LYS A 166 -15.25 -15.20 -28.64
CA LYS A 166 -15.70 -15.39 -27.25
C LYS A 166 -15.13 -16.68 -26.65
N SER A 167 -14.99 -17.74 -27.45
CA SER A 167 -14.36 -18.98 -27.02
C SER A 167 -12.85 -18.83 -26.82
N GLN A 168 -12.15 -17.99 -27.59
CA GLN A 168 -10.72 -17.70 -27.43
C GLN A 168 -10.43 -16.82 -26.21
N LEU A 169 -11.36 -15.92 -25.85
CA LEU A 169 -11.23 -15.06 -24.67
C LEU A 169 -11.40 -15.82 -23.34
N LYS A 170 -12.17 -16.91 -23.33
CA LYS A 170 -12.43 -17.73 -22.12
C LYS A 170 -11.22 -18.49 -21.57
N PRO A 171 -10.40 -19.23 -22.34
CA PRO A 171 -9.29 -20.02 -21.80
C PRO A 171 -8.17 -19.17 -21.20
N ALA A 172 -7.80 -18.05 -21.83
CA ALA A 172 -6.77 -17.15 -21.29
C ALA A 172 -7.21 -16.47 -19.99
N SER A 173 -8.47 -15.99 -19.92
CA SER A 173 -9.00 -15.35 -18.70
C SER A 173 -9.27 -16.35 -17.57
N MET A 174 -9.70 -17.58 -17.88
CA MET A 174 -9.92 -18.63 -16.88
C MET A 174 -8.61 -19.21 -16.34
N GLN A 175 -7.56 -19.33 -17.16
CA GLN A 175 -6.26 -19.78 -16.70
C GLN A 175 -5.59 -18.72 -15.84
N ALA A 176 -5.60 -17.44 -16.25
CA ALA A 176 -5.10 -16.34 -15.41
C ALA A 176 -5.90 -16.21 -14.10
N ARG A 177 -7.23 -16.34 -14.15
CA ARG A 177 -8.07 -16.32 -12.94
C ARG A 177 -7.83 -17.56 -12.06
N ARG A 178 -7.60 -18.75 -12.63
CA ARG A 178 -7.20 -19.96 -11.86
C ARG A 178 -5.83 -19.80 -11.21
N LEU A 179 -4.84 -19.25 -11.92
CA LEU A 179 -3.50 -19.01 -11.37
C LEU A 179 -3.54 -17.94 -10.26
N LEU A 180 -4.39 -16.92 -10.39
CA LEU A 180 -4.59 -15.90 -9.35
C LEU A 180 -5.43 -16.40 -8.16
N LEU A 181 -6.22 -17.46 -8.35
CA LEU A 181 -7.00 -18.12 -7.30
C LEU A 181 -6.29 -19.34 -6.70
N ASP A 182 -5.10 -19.70 -7.19
CA ASP A 182 -4.31 -20.81 -6.68
C ASP A 182 -3.55 -20.37 -5.41
N PRO A 183 -3.86 -20.97 -4.24
CA PRO A 183 -3.19 -20.64 -2.99
C PRO A 183 -1.66 -20.84 -3.04
N ALA A 184 -1.16 -21.83 -3.78
CA ALA A 184 0.27 -22.08 -3.89
C ALA A 184 0.98 -20.98 -4.69
N ILE A 185 0.31 -20.44 -5.71
CA ILE A 185 0.84 -19.33 -6.51
C ILE A 185 0.80 -18.04 -5.70
N HIS A 186 -0.27 -17.79 -4.93
CA HIS A 186 -0.33 -16.66 -4.01
C HIS A 186 0.80 -16.69 -2.97
N GLU A 187 1.12 -17.87 -2.45
CA GLU A 187 2.23 -18.07 -1.51
C GLU A 187 3.58 -17.76 -2.17
N GLU A 188 3.84 -18.25 -3.38
CA GLU A 188 5.09 -17.92 -4.11
C GLU A 188 5.18 -16.44 -4.49
N PHE A 189 4.08 -15.79 -4.90
CA PHE A 189 4.05 -14.35 -5.13
C PHE A 189 4.33 -13.57 -3.84
N SER A 190 3.78 -14.00 -2.71
CA SER A 190 4.03 -13.38 -1.41
C SER A 190 5.48 -13.58 -0.98
N ARG A 191 6.04 -14.77 -1.18
CA ARG A 191 7.44 -15.08 -0.91
C ARG A 191 8.38 -14.24 -1.79
N LEU A 192 8.09 -14.13 -3.09
CA LEU A 192 8.84 -13.30 -4.02
C LEU A 192 8.75 -11.81 -3.66
N LYS A 193 7.56 -11.33 -3.31
CA LYS A 193 7.36 -9.95 -2.86
C LYS A 193 8.19 -9.67 -1.61
N ASN A 194 8.11 -10.53 -0.60
CA ASN A 194 8.91 -10.39 0.62
C ASN A 194 10.41 -10.45 0.32
N LEU A 195 10.86 -11.32 -0.58
CA LEU A 195 12.26 -11.42 -0.97
C LEU A 195 12.73 -10.15 -1.70
N VAL A 196 11.89 -9.56 -2.56
CA VAL A 196 12.18 -8.29 -3.22
C VAL A 196 12.28 -7.17 -2.19
N GLU A 197 11.31 -7.05 -1.28
CA GLU A 197 11.33 -6.06 -0.19
C GLU A 197 12.58 -6.21 0.70
N GLU A 198 12.99 -7.44 1.03
CA GLU A 198 14.21 -7.71 1.79
C GLU A 198 15.48 -7.30 1.03
N LYS A 199 15.55 -7.60 -0.27
CA LYS A 199 16.69 -7.20 -1.12
C LYS A 199 16.75 -5.69 -1.31
N ASP A 200 15.62 -5.01 -1.52
CA ASP A 200 15.56 -3.56 -1.62
C ASP A 200 16.00 -2.89 -0.32
N LYS A 201 15.60 -3.45 0.83
CA LYS A 201 16.10 -3.00 2.14
C LYS A 201 17.61 -3.16 2.25
N LYS A 202 18.17 -4.31 1.87
CA LYS A 202 19.63 -4.55 1.85
C LYS A 202 20.37 -3.62 0.90
N VAL A 203 19.81 -3.36 -0.29
CA VAL A 203 20.38 -2.38 -1.23
C VAL A 203 20.41 -1.00 -0.60
N LYS A 204 19.31 -0.58 0.06
CA LYS A 204 19.26 0.70 0.76
C LYS A 204 20.27 0.76 1.91
N GLU A 205 20.37 -0.28 2.73
CA GLU A 205 21.37 -0.37 3.81
C GLU A 205 22.82 -0.33 3.29
N LEU A 206 23.11 -1.02 2.18
CA LEU A 206 24.42 -0.97 1.52
C LEU A 206 24.69 0.39 0.86
N GLN A 207 23.68 1.03 0.29
CA GLN A 207 23.75 2.39 -0.25
C GLN A 207 24.02 3.40 0.87
N ASP A 208 23.33 3.26 2.01
CA ASP A 208 23.52 4.09 3.20
C ASP A 208 24.90 3.85 3.82
N SER A 209 25.37 2.60 3.84
CA SER A 209 26.72 2.24 4.28
C SER A 209 27.79 2.75 3.33
N LEU A 210 27.55 2.69 2.01
CA LEU A 210 28.45 3.23 1.00
C LEU A 210 28.49 4.75 1.08
N THR A 211 27.35 5.42 1.28
CA THR A 211 27.31 6.88 1.46
C THR A 211 28.00 7.32 2.74
N ALA A 212 27.85 6.55 3.82
CA ALA A 212 28.63 6.71 5.05
C ALA A 212 30.14 6.47 4.83
N PHE A 213 30.50 5.48 4.00
CA PHE A 213 31.90 5.18 3.67
C PHE A 213 32.52 6.21 2.70
N THR A 214 31.72 6.78 1.78
CA THR A 214 32.07 7.97 1.00
C THR A 214 31.95 9.25 1.83
N PHE A 215 32.24 9.17 3.13
CA PHE A 215 32.52 10.32 3.96
C PHE A 215 33.62 11.12 3.28
N THR A 216 33.20 12.16 2.57
CA THR A 216 34.11 13.08 1.92
C THR A 216 34.34 14.18 2.94
N PRO A 217 35.58 14.43 3.40
CA PRO A 217 35.88 15.53 4.32
C PRO A 217 35.46 16.90 3.77
N LEU A 218 35.17 16.99 2.47
CA LEU A 218 34.68 18.18 1.79
C LEU A 218 33.15 18.32 1.74
N SER A 219 32.37 17.26 2.02
CA SER A 219 30.91 17.33 2.06
C SER A 219 30.44 18.20 3.23
N LEU A 220 29.28 18.85 3.13
CA LEU A 220 28.79 19.73 4.22
C LEU A 220 28.69 18.99 5.57
N LYS A 221 28.16 17.76 5.56
CA LYS A 221 28.10 16.90 6.75
C LYS A 221 29.49 16.47 7.22
N GLY A 222 30.40 16.17 6.28
CA GLY A 222 31.79 15.82 6.59
C GLY A 222 32.57 16.96 7.23
N LYS A 223 32.42 18.18 6.71
CA LYS A 223 33.01 19.40 7.28
C LYS A 223 32.50 19.67 8.70
N MET A 224 31.19 19.60 8.92
CA MET A 224 30.61 19.78 10.27
C MET A 224 31.12 18.72 11.26
N LEU A 225 31.25 17.47 10.83
CA LEU A 225 31.77 16.41 11.70
C LEU A 225 33.25 16.62 12.00
N MET A 226 34.06 16.98 11.00
CA MET A 226 35.48 17.30 11.17
C MET A 226 35.69 18.51 12.09
N GLU A 227 34.87 19.55 11.94
CA GLU A 227 34.87 20.72 12.84
C GLU A 227 34.53 20.31 14.27
N LYS A 228 33.49 19.48 14.46
CA LYS A 228 33.14 18.94 15.79
C LYS A 228 34.23 18.04 16.38
N CYS A 229 34.90 17.22 15.57
CA CYS A 229 36.05 16.44 16.01
C CYS A 229 37.20 17.36 16.41
N LYS A 230 37.44 18.43 15.67
CA LYS A 230 38.47 19.43 16.00
C LYS A 230 38.15 20.15 17.31
N THR A 231 36.91 20.59 17.52
CA THR A 231 36.53 21.24 18.79
C THR A 231 36.62 20.28 19.97
N LEU A 232 36.19 19.03 19.82
CA LEU A 232 36.32 18.02 20.88
C LEU A 232 37.79 17.67 21.17
N GLN A 233 38.66 17.69 20.16
CA GLN A 233 40.09 17.52 20.32
C GLN A 233 40.68 18.69 21.12
N GLU A 234 40.35 19.93 20.75
CA GLU A 234 40.77 21.15 21.46
C GLU A 234 40.27 21.16 22.92
N GLU A 235 39.00 20.80 23.17
CA GLU A 235 38.44 20.69 24.53
C GLU A 235 39.17 19.62 25.37
N ASN A 236 39.48 18.46 24.79
CA ASN A 236 40.21 17.41 25.50
C ASN A 236 41.65 17.82 25.81
N GLU A 237 42.32 18.51 24.87
CA GLU A 237 43.64 19.07 25.08
C GLU A 237 43.62 20.12 26.20
N GLU A 238 42.60 20.97 26.24
CA GLU A 238 42.42 21.96 27.31
C GLU A 238 42.11 21.32 28.66
N ILE A 239 41.27 20.29 28.73
CA ILE A 239 41.03 19.52 29.96
C ILE A 239 42.35 18.87 30.44
N GLY A 240 43.13 18.31 29.52
CA GLY A 240 44.45 17.75 29.82
C GLY A 240 45.41 18.81 30.35
N HIS A 241 45.41 20.00 29.73
CA HIS A 241 46.21 21.14 30.15
C HIS A 241 45.82 21.61 31.55
N GLN A 242 44.53 21.84 31.82
CA GLN A 242 44.02 22.25 33.13
C GLN A 242 44.33 21.20 34.21
N ALA A 243 44.24 19.91 33.90
CA ALA A 243 44.60 18.85 34.84
C ALA A 243 46.11 18.83 35.15
N ALA A 244 46.95 19.06 34.14
CA ALA A 244 48.40 19.14 34.31
C ALA A 244 48.80 20.40 35.09
N GLU A 245 48.28 21.56 34.70
CA GLU A 245 48.48 22.83 35.38
C GLU A 245 47.97 22.79 36.82
N GLY A 246 46.81 22.19 37.08
CA GLY A 246 46.26 22.04 38.43
C GLY A 246 47.18 21.25 39.35
N LYS A 247 47.70 20.11 38.87
CA LYS A 247 48.69 19.32 39.63
C LYS A 247 50.00 20.07 39.83
N ILE A 248 50.48 20.78 38.82
CA ILE A 248 51.70 21.59 38.90
C ILE A 248 51.52 22.71 39.93
N HIS A 249 50.37 23.41 39.91
CA HIS A 249 50.06 24.48 40.85
C HIS A 249 49.95 23.97 42.30
N GLU A 250 49.28 22.83 42.52
CA GLU A 250 49.20 22.19 43.83
C GLU A 250 50.60 21.81 44.36
N LEU A 251 51.43 21.19 43.53
CA LEU A 251 52.81 20.84 43.88
C LEU A 251 53.65 22.10 44.17
N ALA A 252 53.47 23.18 43.40
CA ALA A 252 54.15 24.45 43.63
C ALA A 252 53.76 25.09 44.97
N MET A 253 52.47 25.06 45.34
CA MET A 253 52.02 25.50 46.67
C MET A 253 52.63 24.67 47.80
N LYS A 254 52.61 23.33 47.67
CA LYS A 254 53.24 22.43 48.65
C LYS A 254 54.74 22.69 48.78
N LEU A 255 55.44 22.92 47.67
CA LEU A 255 56.87 23.25 47.66
C LEU A 255 57.14 24.59 48.36
N SER A 256 56.32 25.63 48.10
CA SER A 256 56.44 26.93 48.76
C SER A 256 56.23 26.83 50.28
N MET A 257 55.19 26.10 50.69
CA MET A 257 54.92 25.83 52.11
C MET A 257 56.09 25.09 52.78
N GLN A 258 56.64 24.06 52.13
CA GLN A 258 57.80 23.32 52.62
C GLN A 258 59.06 24.20 52.73
N LYS A 259 59.29 25.12 51.77
CA LYS A 259 60.39 26.10 51.86
C LYS A 259 60.22 27.00 53.08
N SER A 260 59.00 27.48 53.35
CA SER A 260 58.70 28.30 54.53
C SER A 260 58.93 27.54 55.84
N GLN A 261 58.45 26.30 55.93
CA GLN A 261 58.68 25.44 57.10
C GLN A 261 60.17 25.16 57.34
N ASN A 262 60.94 24.91 56.27
CA ASN A 262 62.39 24.75 56.37
C ASN A 262 63.09 26.04 56.81
N ALA A 263 62.63 27.20 56.34
CA ALA A 263 63.17 28.49 56.77
C ALA A 263 62.90 28.75 58.26
N GLU A 264 61.69 28.43 58.74
CA GLU A 264 61.35 28.55 60.16
C GLU A 264 62.18 27.59 61.02
N LEU A 265 62.33 26.32 60.61
CA LEU A 265 63.20 25.37 61.33
C LEU A 265 64.65 25.87 61.41
N ARG A 266 65.20 26.41 60.31
CA ARG A 266 66.54 27.03 60.32
C ARG A 266 66.62 28.19 61.30
N LYS A 267 65.60 29.05 61.35
CA LYS A 267 65.52 30.18 62.29
C LYS A 267 65.42 29.70 63.74
N GLN A 268 64.67 28.64 64.02
CA GLN A 268 64.56 28.03 65.34
C GLN A 268 65.91 27.45 65.78
N PHE A 269 66.62 26.74 64.90
CA PHE A 269 67.97 26.24 65.20
C PHE A 269 68.96 27.38 65.44
N GLU A 270 68.94 28.43 64.63
CA GLU A 270 69.77 29.63 64.83
C GLU A 270 69.50 30.26 66.20
N GLY A 271 68.23 30.35 66.60
CA GLY A 271 67.85 30.79 67.94
C GLY A 271 68.46 29.90 69.02
N LEU A 272 68.29 28.57 68.92
CA LEU A 272 68.87 27.63 69.88
C LEU A 272 70.40 27.72 69.97
N TYR A 273 71.10 27.91 68.84
CA TYR A 273 72.55 28.11 68.84
C TYR A 273 72.95 29.36 69.63
N LYS A 274 72.24 30.48 69.47
CA LYS A 274 72.48 31.71 70.25
C LYS A 274 72.23 31.51 71.74
N HIS A 275 71.12 30.87 72.09
CA HIS A 275 70.82 30.53 73.49
C HIS A 275 71.91 29.63 74.10
N MET A 276 72.44 28.67 73.34
CA MET A 276 73.53 27.81 73.78
C MET A 276 74.83 28.58 73.97
N GLU A 277 75.15 29.52 73.08
CA GLU A 277 76.30 30.42 73.20
C GLU A 277 76.17 31.33 74.44
N GLU A 278 75.00 31.93 74.65
CA GLU A 278 74.71 32.73 75.86
C GLU A 278 74.87 31.90 77.13
N LEU A 279 74.33 30.69 77.17
CA LEU A 279 74.48 29.78 78.31
C LEU A 279 75.94 29.38 78.52
N THR A 280 76.70 29.18 77.44
CA THR A 280 78.15 28.89 77.52
C THR A 280 78.90 30.07 78.14
N ASN A 281 78.61 31.29 77.70
CA ASN A 281 79.18 32.52 78.27
C ASN A 281 78.79 32.71 79.75
N ASP A 282 77.55 32.40 80.14
CA ASP A 282 77.10 32.45 81.53
C ASP A 282 77.85 31.43 82.39
N VAL A 283 78.08 30.22 81.87
CA VAL A 283 78.88 29.18 82.53
C VAL A 283 80.33 29.64 82.67
N GLU A 284 80.94 30.23 81.65
CA GLU A 284 82.29 30.79 81.73
C GLU A 284 82.40 31.87 82.80
N ARG A 285 81.48 32.85 82.82
CA ARG A 285 81.44 33.90 83.85
C ARG A 285 81.18 33.35 85.26
N SER A 286 80.32 32.35 85.37
CA SER A 286 80.08 31.65 86.65
C SER A 286 81.35 30.93 87.10
N ASN A 287 82.06 30.25 86.20
CA ASN A 287 83.32 29.57 86.47
C ASN A 287 84.43 30.55 86.90
N GLU A 288 84.55 31.70 86.25
CA GLU A 288 85.43 32.80 86.68
C GLU A 288 85.11 33.26 88.11
N THR A 289 83.83 33.46 88.42
CA THR A 289 83.38 33.85 89.76
C THR A 289 83.74 32.80 90.82
N VAL A 290 83.60 31.51 90.48
CA VAL A 290 83.99 30.40 91.36
C VAL A 290 85.49 30.42 91.64
N ILE A 291 86.34 30.66 90.64
CA ILE A 291 87.79 30.78 90.83
C ILE A 291 88.11 31.93 91.79
N ILE A 292 87.51 33.12 91.60
CA ILE A 292 87.71 34.26 92.50
C ILE A 292 87.27 33.94 93.94
N LEU A 293 86.16 33.22 94.12
CA LEU A 293 85.70 32.79 95.44
C LEU A 293 86.63 31.75 96.06
N GLN A 294 87.21 30.83 95.27
CA GLN A 294 88.22 29.89 95.73
C GLN A 294 89.48 30.62 96.20
N ASP A 295 89.99 31.61 95.45
CA ASP A 295 91.15 32.41 95.83
C ASP A 295 90.91 33.16 97.15
N LYS A 296 89.73 33.78 97.30
CA LYS A 296 89.33 34.45 98.53
C LYS A 296 89.20 33.49 99.71
N LEU A 297 88.68 32.28 99.46
CA LEU A 297 88.59 31.24 100.49
C LEU A 297 90.00 30.81 100.93
N GLU A 298 90.92 30.58 99.99
CA GLU A 298 92.31 30.25 100.28
C GLU A 298 93.03 31.38 101.06
N GLU A 299 92.75 32.64 100.72
CA GLU A 299 93.25 33.80 101.48
C GLU A 299 92.71 33.82 102.90
N LYS A 300 91.39 33.63 103.09
CA LYS A 300 90.75 33.55 104.41
C LYS A 300 91.25 32.34 105.19
N ASP A 301 91.49 31.20 104.56
CA ASP A 301 92.09 30.00 105.18
C ASP A 301 93.53 30.28 105.63
N LYS A 302 94.34 30.98 104.81
CA LYS A 302 95.68 31.45 105.20
C LYS A 302 95.62 32.43 106.38
N GLU A 303 94.65 33.34 106.41
CA GLU A 303 94.43 34.25 107.54
C GLU A 303 93.99 33.52 108.79
N LEU A 304 93.06 32.56 108.67
CA LEU A 304 92.64 31.68 109.76
C LEU A 304 93.81 30.91 110.33
N GLU A 305 94.67 30.31 109.50
CA GLU A 305 95.89 29.66 109.96
C GLU A 305 96.86 30.64 110.63
N ARG A 306 96.96 31.89 110.14
CA ARG A 306 97.77 32.95 110.77
C ARG A 306 97.24 33.35 112.14
N VAL A 307 95.93 33.56 112.26
CA VAL A 307 95.23 33.88 113.53
C VAL A 307 95.31 32.70 114.48
N LYS A 308 95.10 31.48 114.00
CA LYS A 308 95.23 30.25 114.79
C LYS A 308 96.65 30.10 115.33
N LYS A 309 97.68 30.33 114.53
CA LYS A 309 99.07 30.34 114.97
C LYS A 309 99.37 31.50 115.94
N GLY A 310 98.79 32.69 115.73
CA GLY A 310 98.87 33.80 116.68
C GLY A 310 98.13 33.52 117.99
N MET A 311 97.02 32.81 117.93
CA MET A 311 96.26 32.35 119.09
C MET A 311 97.00 31.22 119.80
N GLU A 312 97.76 30.38 119.11
CA GLU A 312 98.68 29.40 119.70
C GLU A 312 99.84 30.10 120.44
N VAL A 313 100.32 31.25 119.93
CA VAL A 313 101.30 32.12 120.62
C VAL A 313 100.68 32.86 121.82
N VAL A 314 99.45 33.38 121.70
CA VAL A 314 98.72 34.01 122.82
C VAL A 314 98.25 32.98 123.84
N VAL A 315 97.95 31.75 123.43
CA VAL A 315 97.71 30.62 124.35
C VAL A 315 99.03 30.22 125.01
N SER A 316 100.20 30.32 124.36
CA SER A 316 101.47 30.19 125.08
C SER A 316 101.79 31.37 126.02
N ASP A 317 101.26 32.57 125.77
CA ASP A 317 101.41 33.74 126.66
C ASP A 317 100.31 33.85 127.75
N VAL A 318 99.17 33.15 127.60
CA VAL A 318 98.04 33.12 128.57
C VAL A 318 97.95 31.77 129.31
N ALA A 319 98.57 30.70 128.81
CA ALA A 319 98.73 29.41 129.51
C ALA A 319 99.97 29.36 130.43
N GLU A 320 100.45 30.50 130.91
CA GLU A 320 101.13 30.61 132.21
C GLU A 320 100.27 31.39 133.21
N LYS A 321 98.97 31.08 133.31
CA LYS A 321 98.24 31.12 134.59
C LYS A 321 96.86 30.47 134.49
N LYS A 322 96.73 29.41 135.30
CA LYS A 322 95.51 28.77 135.81
C LYS A 322 94.84 27.73 134.90
N ASP A 323 95.37 26.52 135.05
CA ASP A 323 94.68 25.34 135.58
C ASP A 323 93.35 25.64 136.31
N ASP A 324 92.26 25.04 135.84
CA ASP A 324 91.32 24.24 136.65
C ASP A 324 90.02 23.95 135.87
N GLY A 325 89.62 22.68 135.88
CA GLY A 325 88.22 22.31 136.16
C GLY A 325 87.26 22.21 134.99
N GLU A 326 86.88 20.97 134.67
CA GLU A 326 85.67 20.59 133.94
C GLU A 326 84.42 21.25 134.54
N ASP A 327 83.58 21.90 133.71
CA ASP A 327 82.13 21.68 133.79
C ASP A 327 81.40 21.98 132.46
N LYS A 328 80.34 21.22 132.23
CA LYS A 328 79.60 21.07 130.97
C LYS A 328 78.54 22.17 130.82
N ASP A 329 78.39 22.71 129.60
CA ASP A 329 77.25 23.58 129.26
C ASP A 329 76.33 22.98 128.16
N PRO A 330 74.99 22.96 128.34
CA PRO A 330 74.07 22.07 127.59
C PRO A 330 73.63 22.59 126.23
N LYS A 331 74.20 23.69 125.72
CA LYS A 331 73.71 24.36 124.50
C LYS A 331 74.21 23.72 123.20
N TYR A 332 75.30 22.96 123.24
CA TYR A 332 75.88 22.32 122.04
C TYR A 332 75.09 21.10 121.55
N SER A 333 74.31 20.43 122.40
CA SER A 333 73.45 19.31 121.97
C SER A 333 72.20 19.76 121.20
N ALA A 334 71.74 20.99 121.38
CA ALA A 334 70.53 21.50 120.72
C ALA A 334 70.82 22.00 119.30
N LEU A 335 71.99 22.59 119.07
CA LEU A 335 72.42 23.08 117.75
C LEU A 335 72.82 21.95 116.79
N GLN A 336 73.39 20.84 117.30
CA GLN A 336 73.72 19.69 116.45
C GLN A 336 72.45 18.96 115.94
N LYS A 337 71.36 18.99 116.71
CA LYS A 337 70.08 18.38 116.32
C LYS A 337 69.33 19.22 115.28
N THR A 338 69.37 20.54 115.37
CA THR A 338 68.79 21.42 114.34
C THR A 338 69.61 21.42 113.05
N PHE A 339 70.94 21.33 113.13
CA PHE A 339 71.79 21.23 111.94
C PHE A 339 71.54 19.96 111.12
N ASN A 340 71.32 18.82 111.78
CA ASN A 340 71.01 17.56 111.11
C ASN A 340 69.58 17.52 110.54
N SER A 341 68.64 18.28 111.11
CA SER A 341 67.26 18.32 110.61
C SER A 341 67.11 19.17 109.34
N ILE A 342 67.98 20.16 109.14
CA ILE A 342 67.97 21.04 107.95
C ILE A 342 68.65 20.38 106.74
N GLN A 343 69.53 19.39 106.97
CA GLN A 343 70.19 18.63 105.89
C GLN A 343 69.29 17.57 105.21
N PHE A 344 68.05 17.36 105.66
CA PHE A 344 67.14 16.34 105.10
C PHE A 344 65.99 16.91 104.27
N GLU A 345 65.86 18.24 104.16
CA GLU A 345 64.80 18.93 103.38
C GLU A 345 65.32 19.66 102.12
N ARG A 346 66.40 19.17 101.51
CA ARG A 346 66.81 19.59 100.17
C ARG A 346 67.11 18.43 99.24
#